data_AF-A0A1V6FD30-F1
#
_entry.id   AF-A0A1V6FD30-F1
#
_cell.length_a   1.000
_cell.length_b   1.000
_cell.length_c   1.000
_cell.angle_alpha   90.00
_cell.angle_beta   90.00
_cell.angle_gamma   90.00
#
_symmetry.space_group_name_H-M   'P 1'
#
loop_
_entity.id
_entity.type
_entity.pdbx_description
1 polymer ?
#
loop_
_entity_poly.entity_id
_entity_poly.type
_entity_poly.pdbx_seq_one_letter_code
_entity_poly.pdbx_strand_id
1 'polypeptide(L)'
;MMDEATLHKIIKENKEVQNRLLELLEINENGIVFNSEDQYPNGLFADFSIIENTNKVRAIIELKGSNIGANEYVRGTGQLLQYQHFIDNNLSTKNYDFSQAIAVLCFPSTLISDQNYNIGLFGYPDKSLLVEFNEENYTFRKITKKDLNVFAGSRGKDMVTISPYYIRDTRVFEIYIALKFFQILKLAGYQVINRKQAEAFLRQLDTPDNGNWRNVFITLSSLGLTDHLNIPTRIGAKYADMSFEEFAYEIYNSYIKNYFSLLLSSVLTFSNTNCNISLDQLRNAVNNFYAGKDVLFMTDSGTRYLSSWLNIMQDDYGCISFPAKKNIREYKIIYPIDKYNKKAIMEEIKKNTTLPYFFINKFNSLISTKI
;
A
#
# COMPACT_ATOMS: atom_id res chain seq x y z
N MET A 1 -9.62 9.73 8.26
CA MET A 1 -9.69 10.44 6.95
C MET A 1 -8.86 11.70 7.07
N MET A 2 -8.04 11.97 6.06
CA MET A 2 -7.13 13.13 6.02
C MET A 2 -7.67 14.18 5.05
N ASP A 3 -7.76 15.44 5.47
CA ASP A 3 -8.14 16.57 4.61
C ASP A 3 -6.94 17.13 3.83
N GLU A 4 -7.22 17.98 2.84
CA GLU A 4 -6.22 18.56 1.94
C GLU A 4 -5.22 19.46 2.70
N ALA A 5 -5.70 20.28 3.64
CA ALA A 5 -4.87 21.18 4.43
C ALA A 5 -3.89 20.42 5.33
N THR A 6 -4.30 19.30 5.92
CA THR A 6 -3.45 18.42 6.72
C THR A 6 -2.38 17.79 5.85
N LEU A 7 -2.74 17.27 4.68
CA LEU A 7 -1.77 16.70 3.73
C LEU A 7 -0.75 17.75 3.27
N HIS A 8 -1.23 18.93 2.88
CA HIS A 8 -0.39 20.06 2.49
C HIS A 8 0.60 20.41 3.60
N LYS A 9 0.13 20.56 4.84
CA LYS A 9 0.97 20.86 5.99
C LYS A 9 2.05 19.79 6.22
N ILE A 10 1.69 18.51 6.16
CA ILE A 10 2.63 17.40 6.35
C ILE A 10 3.74 17.45 5.30
N ILE A 11 3.41 17.63 4.02
CA ILE A 11 4.41 17.71 2.94
C ILE A 11 5.28 18.96 3.09
N LYS A 12 4.71 20.10 3.49
CA LYS A 12 5.44 21.35 3.68
C LYS A 12 6.45 21.29 4.82
N GLU A 13 6.07 20.71 5.95
CA GLU A 13 6.84 20.78 7.20
C GLU A 13 7.77 19.57 7.41
N ASN A 14 7.49 18.42 6.80
CA ASN A 14 8.26 17.20 7.04
C ASN A 14 9.26 16.90 5.92
N LYS A 15 10.55 17.14 6.20
CA LYS A 15 11.63 16.91 5.24
C LYS A 15 11.78 15.44 4.83
N GLU A 16 11.49 14.51 5.74
CA GLU A 16 11.54 13.08 5.42
C GLU A 16 10.44 12.72 4.41
N VAL A 17 9.24 13.27 4.56
CA VAL A 17 8.14 13.12 3.61
C VAL A 17 8.49 13.72 2.25
N GLN A 18 9.05 14.92 2.22
CA GLN A 18 9.54 15.53 0.97
C GLN A 18 10.57 14.63 0.27
N ASN A 19 11.55 14.12 1.00
CA ASN A 19 12.58 13.25 0.43
C ASN A 19 12.01 11.95 -0.15
N ARG A 20 10.99 11.37 0.49
CA ARG A 20 10.28 10.18 -0.03
C ARG A 20 9.50 10.51 -1.31
N LEU A 21 8.88 11.68 -1.39
CA LEU A 21 8.21 12.12 -2.62
C LEU A 21 9.21 12.37 -3.74
N LEU A 22 10.37 12.99 -3.45
CA LEU A 22 11.45 13.17 -4.42
C LEU A 22 12.01 11.83 -4.91
N GLU A 23 12.18 10.85 -4.01
CA GLU A 23 12.58 9.48 -4.36
C GLU A 23 11.58 8.84 -5.34
N LEU A 24 10.27 8.94 -5.06
CA LEU A 24 9.22 8.43 -5.95
C LEU A 24 9.25 9.09 -7.34
N LEU A 25 9.47 10.41 -7.37
CA LEU A 25 9.50 11.21 -8.59
C LEU A 25 10.84 11.15 -9.32
N GLU A 26 11.84 10.45 -8.76
CA GLU A 26 13.20 10.32 -9.33
C GLU A 26 13.88 11.70 -9.50
N ILE A 27 13.68 12.58 -8.52
CA ILE A 27 14.25 13.93 -8.47
C ILE A 27 15.38 13.95 -7.43
N ASN A 28 16.54 14.50 -7.80
CA ASN A 28 17.67 14.67 -6.89
C ASN A 28 17.31 15.71 -5.81
N GLU A 29 17.66 15.46 -4.54
CA GLU A 29 17.35 16.35 -3.41
C GLU A 29 18.15 17.67 -3.39
N ASN A 30 19.27 17.73 -4.12
CA ASN A 30 20.16 18.89 -4.14
C ASN A 30 19.52 20.07 -4.88
N GLY A 31 19.50 21.24 -4.22
CA GLY A 31 18.99 22.47 -4.82
C GLY A 31 17.47 22.50 -5.03
N ILE A 32 16.73 21.64 -4.33
CA ILE A 32 15.26 21.55 -4.43
C ILE A 32 14.56 22.45 -3.42
N VAL A 33 13.54 23.16 -3.93
CA VAL A 33 12.58 23.94 -3.14
C VAL A 33 11.17 23.41 -3.40
N PHE A 34 10.42 23.19 -2.32
CA PHE A 34 8.97 22.98 -2.35
C PHE A 34 8.29 24.33 -2.22
N ASN A 35 7.86 24.91 -3.33
CA ASN A 35 7.17 26.19 -3.36
C ASN A 35 5.65 25.97 -3.23
N SER A 36 5.06 26.39 -2.11
CA SER A 36 3.62 26.20 -1.85
C SER A 36 2.77 27.30 -2.49
N GLU A 37 1.56 26.96 -2.95
CA GLU A 37 0.58 27.91 -3.53
C GLU A 37 1.19 28.68 -4.70
N ASP A 38 1.81 27.95 -5.63
CA ASP A 38 2.53 28.56 -6.73
C ASP A 38 1.59 28.91 -7.89
N GLN A 39 1.65 30.17 -8.32
CA GLN A 39 0.76 30.70 -9.35
C GLN A 39 1.25 30.41 -10.78
N TYR A 40 0.33 29.89 -11.59
CA TYR A 40 0.47 29.54 -13.00
C TYR A 40 -0.43 30.41 -13.89
N PRO A 41 -0.35 30.30 -15.24
CA PRO A 41 -1.22 31.03 -16.15
C PRO A 41 -2.71 30.94 -15.81
N ASN A 42 -3.47 31.97 -16.18
CA ASN A 42 -4.90 32.10 -15.90
C ASN A 42 -5.28 32.15 -14.40
N GLY A 43 -4.32 32.42 -13.52
CA GLY A 43 -4.57 32.55 -12.09
C GLY A 43 -4.81 31.22 -11.38
N LEU A 44 -4.38 30.10 -11.99
CA LEU A 44 -4.38 28.80 -11.33
C LEU A 44 -3.25 28.73 -10.29
N PHE A 45 -3.51 28.09 -9.16
CA PHE A 45 -2.55 27.89 -8.08
C PHE A 45 -2.34 26.40 -7.88
N ALA A 46 -1.10 25.95 -7.98
CA ALA A 46 -0.72 24.60 -7.62
C ALA A 46 -0.39 24.53 -6.13
N ASP A 47 -0.79 23.46 -5.46
CA ASP A 47 -0.46 23.24 -4.05
C ASP A 47 1.05 23.27 -3.83
N PHE A 48 1.81 22.60 -4.70
CA PHE A 48 3.26 22.66 -4.71
C PHE A 48 3.85 22.69 -6.13
N SER A 49 4.88 23.52 -6.31
CA SER A 49 5.89 23.33 -7.34
C SER A 49 7.18 22.82 -6.72
N ILE A 50 7.75 21.75 -7.27
CA ILE A 50 9.10 21.29 -6.95
C ILE A 50 10.06 21.98 -7.92
N ILE A 51 10.91 22.88 -7.41
CA ILE A 51 11.79 23.73 -8.21
C ILE A 51 13.25 23.38 -7.90
N GLU A 52 14.02 23.08 -8.94
CA GLU A 52 15.46 22.84 -8.93
C GLU A 52 16.21 24.10 -9.34
N ASN A 53 17.29 24.44 -8.62
CA ASN A 53 18.24 25.50 -8.97
C ASN A 53 17.57 26.84 -9.37
N THR A 54 16.50 27.21 -8.67
CA THR A 54 15.71 28.47 -8.74
C THR A 54 14.62 28.61 -9.81
N ASN A 55 14.74 28.00 -10.99
CA ASN A 55 13.74 28.20 -12.07
C ASN A 55 13.33 26.93 -12.83
N LYS A 56 13.99 25.79 -12.61
CA LYS A 56 13.63 24.55 -13.30
C LYS A 56 12.55 23.82 -12.50
N VAL A 57 11.33 23.82 -13.00
CA VAL A 57 10.23 23.07 -12.39
C VAL A 57 10.40 21.59 -12.72
N ARG A 58 10.40 20.74 -11.70
CA ARG A 58 10.51 19.28 -11.82
C ARG A 58 9.17 18.59 -11.61
N ALA A 59 8.29 19.17 -10.81
CA ALA A 59 6.92 18.70 -10.67
C ALA A 59 5.96 19.84 -10.32
N ILE A 60 4.73 19.74 -10.82
CA ILE A 60 3.59 20.57 -10.41
C ILE A 60 2.59 19.62 -9.73
N ILE A 61 2.29 19.85 -8.46
CA ILE A 61 1.53 18.93 -7.62
C ILE A 61 0.22 19.58 -7.23
N GLU A 62 -0.88 18.89 -7.52
CA GLU A 62 -2.21 19.12 -6.99
C GLU A 62 -2.47 18.11 -5.86
N LEU A 63 -2.96 18.58 -4.73
CA LEU A 63 -3.39 17.75 -3.60
C LEU A 63 -4.91 17.62 -3.58
N LYS A 64 -5.39 16.50 -3.09
CA LYS A 64 -6.81 16.31 -2.77
C LYS A 64 -6.97 15.59 -1.44
N GLY A 65 -7.87 16.07 -0.60
CA GLY A 65 -8.24 15.40 0.67
C GLY A 65 -9.11 14.17 0.44
N SER A 66 -9.27 13.34 1.47
CA SER A 66 -10.07 12.10 1.43
C SER A 66 -11.57 12.35 1.50
N ASN A 67 -11.98 13.51 2.02
CA ASN A 67 -13.36 13.89 2.32
C ASN A 67 -13.95 14.79 1.23
N ILE A 68 -13.77 14.41 -0.04
CA ILE A 68 -14.23 15.19 -1.19
C ILE A 68 -15.21 14.36 -2.03
N GLY A 69 -16.13 15.02 -2.75
CA GLY A 69 -17.03 14.35 -3.67
C GLY A 69 -16.41 14.13 -5.06
N ALA A 70 -17.17 13.45 -5.92
CA ALA A 70 -16.77 13.22 -7.31
C ALA A 70 -16.49 14.52 -8.07
N ASN A 71 -17.24 15.59 -7.81
CA ASN A 71 -17.07 16.88 -8.50
C ASN A 71 -15.74 17.54 -8.15
N GLU A 72 -15.37 17.56 -6.87
CA GLU A 72 -14.07 18.08 -6.42
C GLU A 72 -12.91 17.21 -6.94
N TYR A 73 -13.10 15.89 -6.99
CA TYR A 73 -12.11 14.99 -7.57
C TYR A 73 -11.91 15.28 -9.07
N VAL A 74 -13.00 15.41 -9.84
CA VAL A 74 -12.97 15.80 -11.26
C VAL A 74 -12.27 17.15 -11.44
N ARG A 75 -12.53 18.12 -10.57
CA ARG A 75 -11.82 19.41 -10.59
C ARG A 75 -10.31 19.23 -10.45
N GLY A 76 -9.86 18.37 -9.53
CA GLY A 76 -8.45 18.00 -9.39
C GLY A 76 -7.86 17.38 -10.66
N THR A 77 -8.59 16.49 -11.33
CA THR A 77 -8.15 15.93 -12.63
C THR A 77 -8.11 16.99 -13.74
N GLY A 78 -9.00 17.98 -13.70
CA GLY A 78 -9.00 19.12 -14.61
C GLY A 78 -7.79 20.03 -14.40
N GLN A 79 -7.43 20.32 -13.15
CA GLN A 79 -6.22 21.07 -12.80
C GLN A 79 -4.97 20.32 -13.28
N LEU A 80 -4.92 19.00 -13.06
CA LEU A 80 -3.85 18.14 -13.55
C LEU A 80 -3.67 18.23 -15.07
N LEU A 81 -4.77 18.25 -15.83
CA LEU A 81 -4.75 18.45 -17.29
C LEU A 81 -4.18 19.83 -17.67
N GLN A 82 -4.54 20.89 -16.95
CA GLN A 82 -4.02 22.24 -17.20
C GLN A 82 -2.52 22.33 -16.91
N TYR A 83 -2.04 21.77 -15.79
CA TYR A 83 -0.61 21.75 -15.48
C TYR A 83 0.19 20.96 -16.51
N GLN A 84 -0.33 19.83 -16.98
CA GLN A 84 0.28 19.08 -18.07
C GLN A 84 0.36 19.91 -19.36
N HIS A 85 -0.70 20.65 -19.69
CA HIS A 85 -0.70 21.56 -20.83
C HIS A 85 0.35 22.68 -20.70
N PHE A 86 0.51 23.26 -19.51
CA PHE A 86 1.54 24.27 -19.25
C PHE A 86 2.96 23.71 -19.43
N ILE A 87 3.21 22.49 -18.95
CA ILE A 87 4.48 21.79 -19.14
C ILE A 87 4.74 21.55 -20.63
N ASP A 88 3.79 20.95 -21.34
CA ASP A 88 3.95 20.54 -22.74
C ASP A 88 4.18 21.73 -23.69
N ASN A 89 3.65 22.91 -23.35
CA ASN A 89 3.75 24.12 -24.15
C ASN A 89 4.70 25.17 -23.57
N ASN A 90 5.44 24.81 -22.50
CA ASN A 90 6.36 25.69 -21.79
C ASN A 90 5.75 27.05 -21.39
N LEU A 91 4.50 27.03 -20.88
CA LEU A 91 3.74 28.23 -20.54
C LEU A 91 4.05 28.67 -19.11
N SER A 92 4.76 29.78 -18.96
CA SER A 92 5.15 30.31 -17.65
C SER A 92 4.80 31.79 -17.49
N THR A 93 4.40 32.16 -16.28
CA THR A 93 4.30 33.57 -15.84
C THR A 93 5.58 34.06 -15.16
N LYS A 94 6.54 33.15 -14.86
CA LYS A 94 7.74 33.41 -14.03
C LYS A 94 9.05 33.00 -14.71
N ASN A 95 9.03 32.75 -16.02
CA ASN A 95 10.17 32.22 -16.79
C ASN A 95 10.69 30.89 -16.24
N TYR A 96 9.78 30.02 -15.77
CA TYR A 96 10.13 28.66 -15.40
C TYR A 96 10.51 27.83 -16.62
N ASP A 97 11.51 26.97 -16.43
CA ASP A 97 11.85 25.90 -17.35
C ASP A 97 11.09 24.64 -16.94
N PHE A 98 10.28 24.11 -17.85
CA PHE A 98 9.53 22.87 -17.65
C PHE A 98 10.20 21.64 -18.27
N SER A 99 11.49 21.72 -18.61
CA SER A 99 12.24 20.57 -19.12
C SER A 99 12.19 19.40 -18.13
N GLN A 100 11.55 18.30 -18.56
CA GLN A 100 11.35 17.09 -17.75
C GLN A 100 10.44 17.29 -16.52
N ALA A 101 9.62 18.34 -16.50
CA ALA A 101 8.59 18.52 -15.48
C ALA A 101 7.48 17.48 -15.62
N ILE A 102 6.81 17.17 -14.51
CA ILE A 102 5.64 16.29 -14.50
C ILE A 102 4.50 16.87 -13.68
N ALA A 103 3.26 16.71 -14.17
CA ALA A 103 2.07 17.06 -13.42
C ALA A 103 1.68 15.88 -12.51
N VAL A 104 1.39 16.13 -11.24
CA VAL A 104 1.12 15.11 -10.22
C VAL A 104 -0.20 15.43 -9.51
N LEU A 105 -1.09 14.45 -9.40
CA LEU A 105 -2.23 14.50 -8.50
C LEU A 105 -1.96 13.56 -7.33
N CYS A 106 -1.85 14.11 -6.13
CA CYS A 106 -1.52 13.38 -4.91
C CYS A 106 -2.70 13.39 -3.93
N PHE A 107 -3.04 12.22 -3.39
CA PHE A 107 -4.16 12.08 -2.46
C PHE A 107 -3.93 10.98 -1.42
N PRO A 108 -4.60 11.05 -0.25
CA PRO A 108 -4.53 10.02 0.78
C PRO A 108 -5.11 8.67 0.33
N SER A 109 -4.59 7.56 0.85
CA SER A 109 -5.05 6.21 0.50
C SER A 109 -6.51 5.92 0.88
N THR A 110 -7.03 6.60 1.91
CA THR A 110 -8.45 6.49 2.30
C THR A 110 -9.40 7.07 1.26
N LEU A 111 -8.95 7.94 0.34
CA LEU A 111 -9.76 8.39 -0.80
C LEU A 111 -10.14 7.23 -1.72
N ILE A 112 -9.23 6.27 -1.95
CA ILE A 112 -9.49 5.10 -2.81
C ILE A 112 -10.50 4.14 -2.16
N SER A 113 -10.56 4.16 -0.82
CA SER A 113 -11.49 3.34 -0.05
C SER A 113 -12.84 4.04 0.20
N ASP A 114 -13.01 5.27 -0.30
CA ASP A 114 -14.30 5.96 -0.28
C ASP A 114 -15.29 5.23 -1.20
N GLN A 115 -16.50 5.00 -0.70
CA GLN A 115 -17.58 4.33 -1.43
C GLN A 115 -18.46 5.29 -2.23
N ASN A 116 -18.24 6.60 -2.12
CA ASN A 116 -19.02 7.62 -2.80
C ASN A 116 -18.75 7.67 -4.32
N TYR A 117 -17.51 7.36 -4.74
CA TYR A 117 -17.12 7.33 -6.15
C TYR A 117 -15.90 6.42 -6.35
N ASN A 118 -15.65 6.00 -7.59
CA ASN A 118 -14.58 5.07 -7.93
C ASN A 118 -13.54 5.76 -8.82
N ILE A 119 -12.34 5.99 -8.29
CA ILE A 119 -11.25 6.64 -9.03
C ILE A 119 -10.87 5.89 -10.32
N GLY A 120 -11.02 4.57 -10.35
CA GLY A 120 -10.71 3.75 -11.53
C GLY A 120 -11.59 4.05 -12.76
N LEU A 121 -12.71 4.75 -12.57
CA LEU A 121 -13.65 5.09 -13.65
C LEU A 121 -13.41 6.48 -14.26
N PHE A 122 -12.48 7.27 -13.73
CA PHE A 122 -12.17 8.60 -14.25
C PHE A 122 -11.10 8.56 -15.36
N GLY A 123 -11.12 9.57 -16.22
CA GLY A 123 -10.07 9.82 -17.20
C GLY A 123 -8.94 10.65 -16.62
N TYR A 124 -7.71 10.38 -17.06
CA TYR A 124 -6.51 11.08 -16.61
C TYR A 124 -5.62 11.46 -17.80
N PRO A 125 -4.88 12.58 -17.75
CA PRO A 125 -3.88 12.93 -18.77
C PRO A 125 -2.78 11.86 -18.87
N ASP A 126 -2.32 11.55 -20.09
CA ASP A 126 -1.40 10.41 -20.30
C ASP A 126 0.00 10.59 -19.73
N LYS A 127 0.47 11.83 -19.58
CA LYS A 127 1.81 12.18 -19.11
C LYS A 127 1.88 12.59 -17.63
N SER A 128 0.73 12.59 -16.93
CA SER A 128 0.69 12.93 -15.51
C SER A 128 0.86 11.70 -14.62
N LEU A 129 1.15 11.94 -13.34
CA LEU A 129 1.23 10.91 -12.31
C LEU A 129 0.08 11.02 -11.34
N LEU A 130 -0.46 9.87 -10.96
CA LEU A 130 -1.30 9.72 -9.78
C LEU A 130 -0.44 9.16 -8.65
N VAL A 131 -0.48 9.83 -7.52
CA VAL A 131 0.31 9.46 -6.34
C VAL A 131 -0.63 9.27 -5.17
N GLU A 132 -0.57 8.09 -4.57
CA GLU A 132 -1.23 7.82 -3.31
C GLU A 132 -0.26 8.08 -2.15
N PHE A 133 -0.76 8.72 -1.11
CA PHE A 133 -0.10 8.94 0.17
C PHE A 133 -0.71 8.06 1.25
N ASN A 134 0.07 7.17 1.86
CA ASN A 134 -0.36 6.38 3.01
C ASN A 134 -0.34 7.25 4.28
N GLU A 135 -1.49 7.47 4.88
CA GLU A 135 -1.69 8.37 6.02
C GLU A 135 -1.07 7.85 7.32
N GLU A 136 -0.83 6.56 7.42
CA GLU A 136 -0.36 5.91 8.65
C GLU A 136 1.17 5.90 8.73
N ASN A 137 1.87 5.70 7.60
CA ASN A 137 3.33 5.61 7.57
C ASN A 137 4.03 6.64 6.66
N TYR A 138 3.26 7.49 5.99
CA TYR A 138 3.73 8.56 5.10
C TYR A 138 4.56 8.05 3.91
N THR A 139 4.23 6.86 3.41
CA THR A 139 4.80 6.32 2.17
C THR A 139 4.02 6.85 0.98
N PHE A 140 4.71 7.10 -0.13
CA PHE A 140 4.06 7.39 -1.40
C PHE A 140 4.18 6.21 -2.36
N ARG A 141 3.15 5.99 -3.19
CA ARG A 141 3.25 5.09 -4.34
C ARG A 141 2.58 5.69 -5.58
N LYS A 142 3.09 5.31 -6.75
CA LYS A 142 2.45 5.62 -8.04
C LYS A 142 1.21 4.72 -8.21
N ILE A 143 0.07 5.30 -8.55
CA ILE A 143 -1.11 4.55 -8.99
C ILE A 143 -1.03 4.38 -10.51
N THR A 144 -0.94 3.15 -10.97
CA THR A 144 -0.78 2.83 -12.39
C THR A 144 -2.12 2.63 -13.10
N LYS A 145 -2.12 2.63 -14.44
CA LYS A 145 -3.30 2.23 -15.24
C LYS A 145 -3.79 0.83 -14.87
N LYS A 146 -2.90 -0.07 -14.44
CA LYS A 146 -3.28 -1.41 -13.97
C LYS A 146 -4.03 -1.35 -12.64
N ASP A 147 -3.58 -0.50 -11.71
CA ASP A 147 -4.26 -0.32 -10.42
C ASP A 147 -5.63 0.30 -10.61
N LEU A 148 -5.75 1.34 -11.46
CA LEU A 148 -7.03 1.94 -11.83
C LEU A 148 -8.00 0.90 -12.44
N ASN A 149 -7.51 0.03 -13.33
CA ASN A 149 -8.33 -1.05 -13.89
C ASN A 149 -8.78 -2.06 -12.82
N VAL A 150 -7.96 -2.30 -11.79
CA VAL A 150 -8.34 -3.14 -10.65
C VAL A 150 -9.40 -2.45 -9.80
N PHE A 151 -9.24 -1.16 -9.49
CA PHE A 151 -10.20 -0.38 -8.72
C PHE A 151 -11.54 -0.21 -9.46
N ALA A 152 -11.50 0.00 -10.78
CA ALA A 152 -12.68 0.02 -11.65
C ALA A 152 -13.45 -1.31 -11.63
N GLY A 153 -12.77 -2.40 -11.27
CA GLY A 153 -13.28 -3.76 -11.38
C GLY A 153 -13.48 -4.21 -12.83
N SER A 154 -13.94 -5.45 -13.00
CA SER A 154 -14.36 -5.93 -14.32
C SER A 154 -15.69 -5.29 -14.69
N ARG A 155 -15.65 -4.12 -15.36
CA ARG A 155 -16.80 -3.42 -15.99
C ARG A 155 -18.13 -3.59 -15.24
N GLY A 156 -18.21 -3.10 -14.00
CA GLY A 156 -19.48 -3.06 -13.25
C GLY A 156 -19.80 -4.28 -12.38
N LYS A 157 -18.81 -5.07 -11.95
CA LYS A 157 -19.02 -5.89 -10.75
C LYS A 157 -19.23 -4.98 -9.53
N ASP A 158 -20.29 -5.24 -8.80
CA ASP A 158 -20.64 -4.66 -7.51
C ASP A 158 -19.58 -5.04 -6.46
N MET A 159 -18.44 -4.36 -6.50
CA MET A 159 -17.31 -4.54 -5.60
C MET A 159 -17.05 -3.29 -4.77
N VAL A 160 -16.56 -3.48 -3.55
CA VAL A 160 -16.10 -2.40 -2.67
C VAL A 160 -14.61 -2.52 -2.40
N THR A 161 -13.93 -1.38 -2.37
CA THR A 161 -12.53 -1.27 -1.96
C THR A 161 -12.50 -0.75 -0.53
N ILE A 162 -11.94 -1.52 0.40
CA ILE A 162 -11.76 -1.10 1.81
C ILE A 162 -10.31 -0.81 2.17
N SER A 163 -9.41 -1.22 1.28
CA SER A 163 -7.98 -0.98 1.30
C SER A 163 -7.48 -1.15 -0.14
N PRO A 164 -6.60 -0.26 -0.62
CA PRO A 164 -6.16 -0.28 -2.02
C PRO A 164 -4.90 -1.13 -2.24
N TYR A 165 -4.46 -1.86 -1.22
CA TYR A 165 -3.19 -2.60 -1.21
C TYR A 165 -3.38 -4.07 -1.59
N TYR A 166 -2.57 -4.56 -2.52
CA TYR A 166 -2.54 -5.96 -2.91
C TYR A 166 -1.82 -6.80 -1.85
N ILE A 167 -2.58 -7.50 -1.00
CA ILE A 167 -2.05 -8.52 -0.08
C ILE A 167 -2.99 -9.74 -0.14
N ARG A 168 -2.61 -10.76 -0.92
CA ARG A 168 -3.34 -12.02 -1.04
C ARG A 168 -2.43 -13.12 -1.60
N ASP A 169 -2.79 -14.38 -1.34
CA ASP A 169 -2.03 -15.56 -1.79
C ASP A 169 -0.52 -15.41 -1.45
N THR A 170 -0.24 -14.95 -0.24
CA THR A 170 1.08 -14.65 0.33
C THR A 170 0.98 -14.60 1.84
N ARG A 171 2.12 -14.72 2.53
CA ARG A 171 2.23 -14.54 3.99
C ARG A 171 2.99 -13.26 4.36
N VAL A 172 2.70 -12.68 5.52
CA VAL A 172 3.39 -11.47 6.03
C VAL A 172 4.86 -11.76 6.31
N PHE A 173 5.18 -12.94 6.84
CA PHE A 173 6.59 -13.31 7.04
C PHE A 173 7.34 -13.58 5.73
N GLU A 174 6.66 -14.01 4.66
CA GLU A 174 7.27 -14.14 3.33
C GLU A 174 7.61 -12.77 2.75
N ILE A 175 6.72 -11.79 2.91
CA ILE A 175 6.96 -10.39 2.53
C ILE A 175 8.17 -9.83 3.29
N TYR A 176 8.23 -10.07 4.62
CA TYR A 176 9.35 -9.68 5.46
C TYR A 176 10.69 -10.29 5.00
N ILE A 177 10.72 -11.61 4.75
CA ILE A 177 11.92 -12.31 4.29
C ILE A 177 12.38 -11.79 2.93
N ALA A 178 11.45 -11.61 1.98
CA ALA A 178 11.80 -11.08 0.66
C ALA A 178 12.36 -9.65 0.76
N LEU A 179 11.76 -8.79 1.58
CA LEU A 179 12.25 -7.42 1.77
C LEU A 179 13.65 -7.40 2.40
N LYS A 180 13.92 -8.23 3.40
CA LYS A 180 15.28 -8.41 3.95
C LYS A 180 16.27 -8.88 2.88
N PHE A 181 15.89 -9.85 2.07
CA PHE A 181 16.73 -10.32 0.99
C PHE A 181 17.03 -9.21 -0.02
N PHE A 182 16.04 -8.39 -0.38
CA PHE A 182 16.23 -7.28 -1.28
C PHE A 182 17.13 -6.20 -0.70
N GLN A 183 17.02 -5.93 0.61
CA GLN A 183 17.91 -5.01 1.30
C GLN A 183 19.36 -5.52 1.31
N ILE A 184 19.58 -6.81 1.52
CA ILE A 184 20.92 -7.42 1.41
C ILE A 184 21.49 -7.23 0.00
N LEU A 185 20.70 -7.48 -1.05
CA LEU A 185 21.13 -7.27 -2.44
C LEU A 185 21.44 -5.80 -2.73
N LYS A 186 20.60 -4.86 -2.26
CA LYS A 186 20.85 -3.42 -2.38
C LYS A 186 22.19 -3.04 -1.73
N LEU A 187 22.45 -3.51 -0.51
CA LEU A 187 23.70 -3.26 0.22
C LEU A 187 24.91 -3.91 -0.47
N ALA A 188 24.72 -5.03 -1.16
CA ALA A 188 25.74 -5.65 -2.01
C ALA A 188 25.97 -4.91 -3.35
N GLY A 189 25.31 -3.77 -3.58
CA GLY A 189 25.53 -2.89 -4.72
C GLY A 189 24.61 -3.14 -5.92
N TYR A 190 23.64 -4.04 -5.81
CA TYR A 190 22.68 -4.30 -6.89
C TYR A 190 21.79 -3.08 -7.12
N GLN A 191 21.72 -2.63 -8.37
CA GLN A 191 20.85 -1.51 -8.80
C GLN A 191 19.48 -1.97 -9.30
N VAL A 192 19.34 -3.27 -9.60
CA VAL A 192 18.09 -3.90 -10.03
C VAL A 192 18.02 -5.30 -9.45
N ILE A 193 16.86 -5.70 -8.92
CA ILE A 193 16.63 -7.08 -8.47
C ILE A 193 15.82 -7.83 -9.52
N ASN A 194 16.46 -8.80 -10.16
CA ASN A 194 15.80 -9.67 -11.12
C ASN A 194 14.85 -10.64 -10.39
N ARG A 195 13.54 -10.45 -10.60
CA ARG A 195 12.50 -11.28 -9.97
C ARG A 195 12.74 -12.78 -10.14
N LYS A 196 13.07 -13.27 -11.34
CA LYS A 196 13.22 -14.72 -11.57
C LYS A 196 14.38 -15.32 -10.76
N GLN A 197 15.50 -14.61 -10.67
CA GLN A 197 16.66 -15.05 -9.90
C GLN A 197 16.37 -15.03 -8.39
N ALA A 198 15.77 -13.94 -7.91
CA ALA A 198 15.38 -13.81 -6.52
C ALA A 198 14.33 -14.85 -6.11
N GLU A 199 13.34 -15.12 -6.95
CA GLU A 199 12.37 -16.21 -6.73
C GLU A 199 13.05 -17.58 -6.66
N ALA A 200 14.05 -17.85 -7.50
CA ALA A 200 14.80 -19.11 -7.44
C ALA A 200 15.58 -19.27 -6.12
N PHE A 201 16.06 -18.18 -5.54
CA PHE A 201 16.63 -18.18 -4.19
C PHE A 201 15.55 -18.45 -3.14
N LEU A 202 14.50 -17.64 -3.12
CA LEU A 202 13.45 -17.68 -2.10
C LEU A 202 12.70 -19.03 -2.10
N ARG A 203 12.58 -19.69 -3.26
CA ARG A 203 11.98 -21.02 -3.39
C ARG A 203 12.67 -22.12 -2.57
N GLN A 204 13.93 -21.92 -2.17
CA GLN A 204 14.66 -22.88 -1.32
C GLN A 204 14.15 -22.89 0.13
N LEU A 205 13.39 -21.85 0.53
CA LEU A 205 12.81 -21.76 1.86
C LEU A 205 11.63 -22.71 2.06
N ASP A 206 10.99 -23.18 0.98
CA ASP A 206 9.86 -24.12 1.04
C ASP A 206 8.76 -23.65 2.01
N THR A 207 8.37 -22.39 1.86
CA THR A 207 7.32 -21.75 2.67
C THR A 207 5.92 -22.28 2.29
N PRO A 208 4.86 -22.00 3.08
CA PRO A 208 3.51 -22.45 2.75
C PRO A 208 3.02 -21.98 1.36
N ASP A 209 3.35 -20.74 0.98
CA ASP A 209 2.98 -20.14 -0.31
C ASP A 209 4.19 -20.04 -1.27
N ASN A 210 5.13 -20.99 -1.18
CA ASN A 210 6.42 -20.98 -1.92
C ASN A 210 6.30 -20.89 -3.46
N GLY A 211 5.16 -21.26 -4.03
CA GLY A 211 4.88 -21.11 -5.46
C GLY A 211 4.59 -19.65 -5.88
N ASN A 212 4.22 -18.80 -4.93
CA ASN A 212 3.60 -17.50 -5.13
C ASN A 212 4.51 -16.30 -4.83
N TRP A 213 5.83 -16.47 -4.81
CA TRP A 213 6.77 -15.35 -4.60
C TRP A 213 6.54 -14.16 -5.55
N ARG A 214 6.00 -14.38 -6.75
CA ARG A 214 5.57 -13.27 -7.64
C ARG A 214 4.58 -12.32 -6.95
N ASN A 215 3.65 -12.86 -6.17
CA ASN A 215 2.69 -12.06 -5.42
C ASN A 215 3.39 -11.26 -4.33
N VAL A 216 4.43 -11.80 -3.68
CA VAL A 216 5.26 -11.03 -2.72
C VAL A 216 5.90 -9.80 -3.39
N PHE A 217 6.44 -9.93 -4.61
CA PHE A 217 6.97 -8.78 -5.36
C PHE A 217 5.89 -7.73 -5.67
N ILE A 218 4.71 -8.18 -6.11
CA ILE A 218 3.57 -7.29 -6.38
C ILE A 218 3.15 -6.59 -5.09
N THR A 219 3.09 -7.31 -3.97
CA THR A 219 2.77 -6.77 -2.65
C THR A 219 3.78 -5.71 -2.25
N LEU A 220 5.09 -6.00 -2.26
CA LEU A 220 6.12 -5.03 -1.86
C LEU A 220 6.05 -3.72 -2.66
N SER A 221 5.83 -3.81 -3.98
CA SER A 221 5.59 -2.65 -4.83
C SER A 221 4.27 -1.95 -4.48
N SER A 222 3.19 -2.70 -4.29
CA SER A 222 1.88 -2.17 -3.91
C SER A 222 1.93 -1.43 -2.57
N LEU A 223 2.80 -1.81 -1.64
CA LEU A 223 2.95 -1.16 -0.33
C LEU A 223 3.86 0.08 -0.38
N GLY A 224 4.50 0.37 -1.52
CA GLY A 224 5.50 1.42 -1.66
C GLY A 224 6.85 1.10 -0.98
N LEU A 225 7.09 -0.18 -0.66
CA LEU A 225 8.32 -0.63 -0.01
C LEU A 225 9.45 -0.89 -1.02
N THR A 226 9.12 -1.09 -2.29
CA THR A 226 10.10 -1.23 -3.37
C THR A 226 9.74 -0.33 -4.55
N ASP A 227 10.77 0.15 -5.25
CA ASP A 227 10.61 0.90 -6.49
C ASP A 227 10.32 -0.02 -7.70
N HIS A 228 10.31 0.57 -8.90
CA HIS A 228 10.06 -0.15 -10.15
C HIS A 228 11.21 -1.10 -10.56
N LEU A 229 12.38 -0.98 -9.93
CA LEU A 229 13.55 -1.86 -10.10
C LEU A 229 13.59 -2.97 -9.03
N ASN A 230 12.55 -3.06 -8.20
CA ASN A 230 12.42 -3.92 -7.02
C ASN A 230 13.45 -3.61 -5.92
N ILE A 231 14.06 -2.43 -5.94
CA ILE A 231 15.00 -2.00 -4.90
C ILE A 231 14.19 -1.42 -3.73
N PRO A 232 14.53 -1.75 -2.47
CA PRO A 232 13.86 -1.16 -1.32
C PRO A 232 13.93 0.37 -1.34
N THR A 233 12.79 1.04 -1.17
CA THR A 233 12.72 2.50 -0.95
C THR A 233 13.33 2.86 0.40
N ARG A 234 13.43 4.14 0.75
CA ARG A 234 13.86 4.54 2.11
C ARG A 234 13.00 3.87 3.21
N ILE A 235 11.69 3.76 3.00
CA ILE A 235 10.80 3.06 3.94
C ILE A 235 10.97 1.55 3.86
N GLY A 236 11.12 0.98 2.66
CA GLY A 236 11.44 -0.44 2.50
C GLY A 236 12.69 -0.86 3.25
N ALA A 237 13.77 -0.07 3.16
CA ALA A 237 15.01 -0.31 3.90
C ALA A 237 14.78 -0.24 5.42
N LYS A 238 14.05 0.78 5.90
CA LYS A 238 13.67 0.89 7.32
C LYS A 238 12.89 -0.34 7.80
N TYR A 239 11.96 -0.83 6.99
CA TYR A 239 11.13 -2.00 7.32
C TYR A 239 11.95 -3.30 7.27
N ALA A 240 12.95 -3.39 6.38
CA ALA A 240 13.88 -4.51 6.33
C ALA A 240 14.73 -4.63 7.61
N ASP A 241 15.03 -3.51 8.28
CA ASP A 241 15.85 -3.48 9.50
C ASP A 241 15.06 -3.78 10.79
N MET A 242 13.73 -3.78 10.73
CA MET A 242 12.87 -4.09 11.86
C MET A 242 12.99 -5.55 12.32
N SER A 243 12.57 -5.80 13.57
CA SER A 243 12.14 -7.14 13.99
C SER A 243 10.87 -7.58 13.25
N PHE A 244 10.55 -8.88 13.28
CA PHE A 244 9.35 -9.37 12.58
C PHE A 244 8.07 -8.79 13.18
N GLU A 245 8.03 -8.64 14.51
CA GLU A 245 6.90 -8.12 15.26
C GLU A 245 6.63 -6.66 14.94
N GLU A 246 7.69 -5.85 14.86
CA GLU A 246 7.60 -4.45 14.44
C GLU A 246 7.12 -4.36 13.00
N PHE A 247 7.73 -5.13 12.09
CA PHE A 247 7.31 -5.18 10.69
C PHE A 247 5.84 -5.58 10.55
N ALA A 248 5.42 -6.68 11.20
CA ALA A 248 4.05 -7.17 11.15
C ALA A 248 3.06 -6.16 11.73
N TYR A 249 3.43 -5.44 12.80
CA TYR A 249 2.61 -4.35 13.32
C TYR A 249 2.45 -3.22 12.30
N GLU A 250 3.54 -2.78 11.67
CA GLU A 250 3.48 -1.71 10.67
C GLU A 250 2.66 -2.12 9.44
N ILE A 251 2.80 -3.38 8.98
CA ILE A 251 1.94 -3.95 7.93
C ILE A 251 0.47 -3.94 8.34
N TYR A 252 0.18 -4.37 9.57
CA TYR A 252 -1.17 -4.36 10.13
C TYR A 252 -1.75 -2.95 10.14
N ASN A 253 -1.09 -2.02 10.83
CA ASN A 253 -1.63 -0.69 11.06
C ASN A 253 -1.82 0.09 9.76
N SER A 254 -0.84 0.04 8.86
CA SER A 254 -0.81 0.91 7.68
C SER A 254 -1.52 0.36 6.46
N TYR A 255 -1.79 -0.95 6.38
CA TYR A 255 -2.24 -1.55 5.12
C TYR A 255 -3.42 -2.53 5.25
N ILE A 256 -3.47 -3.34 6.31
CA ILE A 256 -4.43 -4.47 6.39
C ILE A 256 -5.41 -4.42 7.56
N LYS A 257 -5.33 -3.40 8.42
CA LYS A 257 -6.21 -3.23 9.59
C LYS A 257 -7.69 -3.36 9.24
N ASN A 258 -8.13 -2.71 8.17
CA ASN A 258 -9.53 -2.74 7.73
C ASN A 258 -10.00 -4.16 7.40
N TYR A 259 -9.15 -4.98 6.78
CA TYR A 259 -9.46 -6.38 6.49
C TYR A 259 -9.62 -7.20 7.78
N PHE A 260 -8.71 -7.00 8.74
CA PHE A 260 -8.76 -7.70 10.04
C PHE A 260 -10.01 -7.30 10.83
N SER A 261 -10.29 -6.00 10.93
CA SER A 261 -11.47 -5.48 11.64
C SER A 261 -12.78 -6.01 11.04
N LEU A 262 -12.87 -6.07 9.71
CA LEU A 262 -14.04 -6.62 9.03
C LEU A 262 -14.21 -8.12 9.31
N LEU A 263 -13.13 -8.90 9.24
CA LEU A 263 -13.19 -10.34 9.51
C LEU A 263 -13.54 -10.64 10.97
N LEU A 264 -12.89 -9.96 11.92
CA LEU A 264 -13.20 -10.13 13.35
C LEU A 264 -14.65 -9.77 13.63
N SER A 265 -15.13 -8.64 13.12
CA SER A 265 -16.53 -8.23 13.26
C SER A 265 -17.48 -9.26 12.66
N SER A 266 -17.15 -9.80 11.47
CA SER A 266 -17.96 -10.81 10.78
C SER A 266 -18.02 -12.14 11.55
N VAL A 267 -16.90 -12.59 12.12
CA VAL A 267 -16.84 -13.77 13.00
C VAL A 267 -17.70 -13.55 14.25
N LEU A 268 -17.61 -12.37 14.85
CA LEU A 268 -18.35 -11.99 16.06
C LEU A 268 -19.87 -11.91 15.87
N THR A 269 -20.36 -11.73 14.64
CA THR A 269 -21.82 -11.76 14.37
C THR A 269 -22.47 -13.11 14.70
N PHE A 270 -21.70 -14.19 14.71
CA PHE A 270 -22.20 -15.54 14.99
C PHE A 270 -21.97 -15.99 16.43
N SER A 271 -20.99 -15.42 17.15
CA SER A 271 -20.71 -15.70 18.56
C SER A 271 -19.67 -14.74 19.12
N ASN A 272 -19.80 -14.41 20.41
CA ASN A 272 -18.86 -13.53 21.11
C ASN A 272 -17.50 -14.19 21.44
N THR A 273 -17.38 -15.52 21.33
CA THR A 273 -16.16 -16.25 21.72
C THR A 273 -15.77 -17.37 20.75
N ASN A 274 -16.67 -18.32 20.50
CA ASN A 274 -16.47 -19.44 19.57
C ASN A 274 -17.65 -19.56 18.60
N CYS A 275 -17.40 -19.58 17.29
CA CYS A 275 -18.43 -19.85 16.30
C CYS A 275 -18.06 -21.01 15.37
N ASN A 276 -19.04 -21.84 15.04
CA ASN A 276 -18.92 -22.91 14.07
C ASN A 276 -19.53 -22.45 12.75
N ILE A 277 -18.70 -21.94 11.85
CA ILE A 277 -19.16 -21.44 10.55
C ILE A 277 -18.30 -21.99 9.41
N SER A 278 -18.93 -22.18 8.26
CA SER A 278 -18.22 -22.46 7.00
C SER A 278 -17.60 -21.19 6.42
N LEU A 279 -16.64 -21.35 5.50
CA LEU A 279 -16.07 -20.21 4.77
C LEU A 279 -17.12 -19.46 3.94
N ASP A 280 -18.11 -20.16 3.38
CA ASP A 280 -19.19 -19.54 2.61
C ASP A 280 -20.10 -18.70 3.51
N GLN A 281 -20.43 -19.17 4.72
CA GLN A 281 -21.17 -18.38 5.69
C GLN A 281 -20.41 -17.13 6.11
N LEU A 282 -19.11 -17.24 6.37
CA LEU A 282 -18.27 -16.09 6.71
C LEU A 282 -18.18 -15.10 5.54
N ARG A 283 -18.01 -15.58 4.31
CA ARG A 283 -18.05 -14.74 3.10
C ARG A 283 -19.37 -14.00 2.98
N ASN A 284 -20.50 -14.68 3.19
CA ASN A 284 -21.81 -14.04 3.12
C ASN A 284 -21.97 -12.97 4.21
N ALA A 285 -21.48 -13.20 5.42
CA ALA A 285 -21.48 -12.19 6.48
C ALA A 285 -20.66 -10.94 6.10
N VAL A 286 -19.47 -11.14 5.54
CA VAL A 286 -18.61 -10.05 5.02
C VAL A 286 -19.34 -9.26 3.93
N ASN A 287 -19.89 -9.94 2.93
CA ASN A 287 -20.55 -9.27 1.80
C ASN A 287 -21.84 -8.55 2.24
N ASN A 288 -22.59 -9.11 3.20
CA ASN A 288 -23.80 -8.47 3.73
C ASN A 288 -23.52 -7.13 4.39
N PHE A 289 -22.33 -6.94 4.99
CA PHE A 289 -21.91 -5.65 5.52
C PHE A 289 -21.87 -4.55 4.46
N TYR A 290 -21.63 -4.93 3.19
CA TYR A 290 -21.59 -4.04 2.04
C TYR A 290 -22.72 -4.29 1.06
N ALA A 291 -23.93 -4.57 1.57
CA ALA A 291 -25.14 -4.76 0.77
C ALA A 291 -25.00 -5.85 -0.33
N GLY A 292 -24.28 -6.93 -0.02
CA GLY A 292 -24.07 -8.08 -0.91
C GLY A 292 -22.88 -7.94 -1.86
N LYS A 293 -22.17 -6.80 -1.86
CA LYS A 293 -21.01 -6.55 -2.72
C LYS A 293 -19.80 -7.38 -2.30
N ASP A 294 -19.00 -7.81 -3.28
CA ASP A 294 -17.72 -8.46 -3.00
C ASP A 294 -16.68 -7.41 -2.54
N VAL A 295 -15.80 -7.80 -1.63
CA VAL A 295 -14.71 -6.95 -1.11
C VAL A 295 -13.43 -7.27 -1.87
N LEU A 296 -12.84 -6.24 -2.49
CA LEU A 296 -11.60 -6.35 -3.28
C LEU A 296 -10.47 -6.98 -2.44
N PHE A 297 -9.81 -7.99 -3.01
CA PHE A 297 -8.75 -8.80 -2.40
C PHE A 297 -9.18 -9.64 -1.20
N MET A 298 -10.47 -9.82 -0.94
CA MET A 298 -10.97 -10.64 0.18
C MET A 298 -12.04 -11.64 -0.24
N THR A 299 -13.13 -11.20 -0.88
CA THR A 299 -14.24 -12.08 -1.29
C THR A 299 -14.46 -12.13 -2.80
N ASP A 300 -13.71 -11.33 -3.56
CA ASP A 300 -13.73 -11.21 -5.03
C ASP A 300 -13.22 -12.45 -5.79
N SER A 301 -12.73 -13.47 -5.07
CA SER A 301 -12.38 -14.79 -5.60
C SER A 301 -13.07 -15.92 -4.81
N GLY A 302 -14.31 -15.68 -4.39
CA GLY A 302 -15.05 -16.62 -3.54
C GLY A 302 -14.39 -16.75 -2.18
N THR A 303 -14.12 -17.98 -1.74
CA THR A 303 -13.54 -18.27 -0.42
C THR A 303 -12.02 -18.38 -0.40
N ARG A 304 -11.35 -18.28 -1.56
CA ARG A 304 -9.89 -18.44 -1.68
C ARG A 304 -9.13 -17.39 -0.87
N TYR A 305 -9.35 -16.11 -1.15
CA TYR A 305 -8.62 -15.03 -0.45
C TYR A 305 -9.05 -14.91 1.00
N LEU A 306 -10.33 -15.19 1.30
CA LEU A 306 -10.79 -15.30 2.67
C LEU A 306 -9.98 -16.33 3.47
N SER A 307 -9.71 -17.51 2.90
CA SER A 307 -8.86 -18.50 3.56
C SER A 307 -7.41 -18.01 3.71
N SER A 308 -6.88 -17.26 2.75
CA SER A 308 -5.55 -16.64 2.84
C SER A 308 -5.48 -15.67 4.02
N TRP A 309 -6.48 -14.79 4.18
CA TRP A 309 -6.55 -13.84 5.29
C TRP A 309 -6.65 -14.53 6.65
N LEU A 310 -7.47 -15.57 6.76
CA LEU A 310 -7.59 -16.35 7.98
C LEU A 310 -6.25 -17.00 8.37
N ASN A 311 -5.51 -17.54 7.40
CA ASN A 311 -4.17 -18.09 7.65
C ASN A 311 -3.19 -17.01 8.10
N ILE A 312 -3.21 -15.81 7.51
CA ILE A 312 -2.41 -14.67 7.98
C ILE A 312 -2.75 -14.33 9.44
N MET A 313 -4.04 -14.18 9.76
CA MET A 313 -4.49 -13.86 11.12
C MET A 313 -4.09 -14.93 12.15
N GLN A 314 -4.19 -16.22 11.79
CA GLN A 314 -3.85 -17.31 12.69
C GLN A 314 -2.34 -17.49 12.86
N ASP A 315 -1.60 -17.59 11.78
CA ASP A 315 -0.24 -18.10 11.84
C ASP A 315 0.81 -16.97 11.86
N ASP A 316 0.51 -15.82 11.24
CA ASP A 316 1.44 -14.67 11.15
C ASP A 316 1.20 -13.67 12.28
N TYR A 317 -0.04 -13.59 12.79
CA TYR A 317 -0.39 -12.75 13.93
C TYR A 317 -0.75 -13.55 15.19
N GLY A 318 -1.36 -14.74 15.07
CA GLY A 318 -1.78 -15.50 16.25
C GLY A 318 -3.05 -14.96 16.92
N CYS A 319 -3.81 -14.08 16.26
CA CYS A 319 -4.95 -13.39 16.87
C CYS A 319 -6.25 -14.21 16.81
N ILE A 320 -6.29 -15.23 15.94
CA ILE A 320 -7.38 -16.21 15.86
C ILE A 320 -6.83 -17.64 15.80
N SER A 321 -7.69 -18.62 16.02
CA SER A 321 -7.37 -20.03 15.84
C SER A 321 -8.55 -20.77 15.21
N PHE A 322 -8.27 -21.68 14.28
CA PHE A 322 -9.23 -22.60 13.71
C PHE A 322 -8.58 -23.93 13.29
N PRO A 323 -9.34 -25.04 13.28
CA PRO A 323 -8.82 -26.32 12.81
C PRO A 323 -8.62 -26.32 11.29
N ALA A 324 -7.47 -26.84 10.85
CA ALA A 324 -7.19 -27.02 9.42
C ALA A 324 -8.12 -28.07 8.78
N LYS A 325 -8.36 -27.92 7.47
CA LYS A 325 -9.02 -28.92 6.60
C LYS A 325 -10.42 -29.37 7.04
N LYS A 326 -11.17 -28.52 7.73
CA LYS A 326 -12.62 -28.74 8.02
C LYS A 326 -13.50 -27.78 7.21
N ASN A 327 -14.63 -28.31 6.74
CA ASN A 327 -15.66 -27.53 6.02
C ASN A 327 -16.40 -26.56 6.95
N ILE A 328 -16.65 -26.99 8.19
CA ILE A 328 -17.12 -26.15 9.29
C ILE A 328 -15.95 -25.99 10.25
N ARG A 329 -15.57 -24.74 10.52
CA ARG A 329 -14.45 -24.42 11.40
C ARG A 329 -14.97 -23.77 12.67
N GLU A 330 -14.43 -24.22 13.80
CA GLU A 330 -14.58 -23.51 15.06
C GLU A 330 -13.54 -22.38 15.08
N TYR A 331 -14.00 -21.14 14.98
CA TYR A 331 -13.13 -19.98 15.09
C TYR A 331 -13.10 -19.51 16.54
N LYS A 332 -11.89 -19.38 17.08
CA LYS A 332 -11.64 -18.81 18.41
C LYS A 332 -10.81 -17.54 18.25
N ILE A 333 -11.25 -16.46 18.89
CA ILE A 333 -10.44 -15.25 19.02
C ILE A 333 -9.46 -15.45 20.18
N ILE A 334 -8.17 -15.37 19.91
CA ILE A 334 -7.12 -15.51 20.92
C ILE A 334 -6.90 -14.18 21.64
N TYR A 335 -6.78 -13.10 20.87
CA TYR A 335 -6.77 -11.73 21.38
C TYR A 335 -7.36 -10.75 20.35
N PRO A 336 -8.10 -9.73 20.79
CA PRO A 336 -8.70 -8.74 19.90
C PRO A 336 -7.65 -7.71 19.47
N ILE A 337 -6.91 -8.00 18.41
CA ILE A 337 -5.80 -7.16 17.89
C ILE A 337 -6.22 -5.69 17.62
N ASP A 338 -7.47 -5.45 17.29
CA ASP A 338 -8.06 -4.13 17.04
C ASP A 338 -8.22 -3.27 18.31
N LYS A 339 -8.20 -3.90 19.49
CA LYS A 339 -8.30 -3.22 20.79
C LYS A 339 -6.95 -2.99 21.46
N TYR A 340 -5.86 -3.51 20.89
CA TYR A 340 -4.54 -3.50 21.50
C TYR A 340 -3.71 -2.34 20.96
N ASN A 341 -2.82 -1.80 21.80
CA ASN A 341 -1.83 -0.81 21.37
C ASN A 341 -0.63 -1.49 20.70
N LYS A 342 0.26 -0.70 20.07
CA LYS A 342 1.46 -1.21 19.36
C LYS A 342 2.26 -2.23 20.18
N LYS A 343 2.61 -1.87 21.42
CA LYS A 343 3.43 -2.71 22.30
C LYS A 343 2.74 -4.05 22.58
N ALA A 344 1.47 -4.01 22.96
CA ALA A 344 0.70 -5.22 23.27
C ALA A 344 0.53 -6.12 22.03
N ILE A 345 0.30 -5.53 20.84
CA ILE A 345 0.23 -6.30 19.59
C ILE A 345 1.55 -7.02 19.33
N MET A 346 2.68 -6.31 19.43
CA MET A 346 4.00 -6.91 19.20
C MET A 346 4.31 -8.05 20.19
N GLU A 347 3.96 -7.87 21.47
CA GLU A 347 4.10 -8.91 22.50
C GLU A 347 3.25 -10.15 22.20
N GLU A 348 1.98 -9.96 21.79
CA GLU A 348 1.11 -11.08 21.44
C GLU A 348 1.53 -11.79 20.14
N ILE A 349 2.01 -11.08 19.12
CA ILE A 349 2.56 -11.71 17.91
C ILE A 349 3.73 -12.63 18.30
N LYS A 350 4.65 -12.11 19.12
CA LYS A 350 5.82 -12.89 19.58
C LYS A 350 5.45 -14.13 20.36
N LYS A 351 4.41 -14.03 21.19
CA LYS A 351 3.96 -15.10 22.08
C LYS A 351 3.16 -16.17 21.35
N ASN A 352 2.32 -15.79 20.38
CA ASN A 352 1.34 -16.69 19.77
C ASN A 352 1.72 -17.20 18.38
N THR A 353 2.86 -16.77 17.82
CA THR A 353 3.33 -17.22 16.49
C THR A 353 4.64 -17.99 16.58
N THR A 354 4.76 -19.02 15.75
CA THR A 354 5.97 -19.86 15.69
C THR A 354 6.46 -20.05 14.25
N LEU A 355 5.53 -20.14 13.30
CA LEU A 355 5.81 -20.33 11.88
C LEU A 355 6.70 -19.24 11.26
N PRO A 356 6.47 -17.93 11.52
CA PRO A 356 7.35 -16.88 11.00
C PRO A 356 8.82 -17.10 11.41
N TYR A 357 9.07 -17.35 12.71
CA TYR A 357 10.42 -17.51 13.24
C TYR A 357 11.13 -18.73 12.69
N PHE A 358 10.41 -19.83 12.44
CA PHE A 358 10.98 -21.01 11.78
C PHE A 358 11.57 -20.64 10.40
N PHE A 359 10.79 -19.94 9.57
CA PHE A 359 11.25 -19.56 8.22
C PHE A 359 12.27 -18.43 8.21
N ILE A 360 12.18 -17.48 9.14
CA ILE A 360 13.20 -16.44 9.31
C ILE A 360 14.55 -17.06 9.69
N ASN A 361 14.56 -18.02 10.61
CA ASN A 361 15.78 -18.74 10.98
C ASN A 361 16.33 -19.55 9.80
N LYS A 362 15.47 -20.25 9.07
CA LYS A 362 15.85 -20.98 7.85
C LYS A 362 16.48 -20.05 6.80
N PHE A 363 15.90 -18.85 6.61
CA PHE A 363 16.44 -17.83 5.72
C PHE A 363 17.81 -17.33 6.18
N ASN A 364 17.97 -17.01 7.47
CA ASN A 364 19.24 -16.55 8.01
C ASN A 364 20.36 -17.59 7.81
N SER A 365 20.08 -18.87 8.06
CA SER A 365 21.02 -19.97 7.80
C SER A 365 21.36 -20.12 6.31
N LEU A 366 20.38 -19.94 5.42
CA LEU A 366 20.60 -20.01 3.98
C LEU A 366 21.48 -18.87 3.47
N ILE A 367 21.28 -17.65 3.98
CA ILE A 367 22.10 -16.48 3.61
C ILE A 367 23.53 -16.64 4.09
N SER A 368 23.76 -17.04 5.34
CA SER A 368 25.10 -17.18 5.92
C SER A 368 25.99 -18.24 5.25
N THR A 369 25.42 -19.10 4.40
CA THR A 369 26.17 -20.11 3.64
C THR A 369 26.51 -19.66 2.22
N LYS A 370 25.97 -18.52 1.76
CA LYS A 370 26.06 -18.05 0.37
C LYS A 370 26.68 -16.67 0.22
N ILE A 371 26.72 -15.90 1.30
CA ILE A 371 27.34 -14.58 1.45
C ILE A 371 28.22 -14.68 2.69
#